data_AF-A0A6I2Z116-F1
#
_entry.id   AF-A0A6I2Z116-F1
#
_cell.length_a   1.000
_cell.length_b   1.000
_cell.length_c   1.000
_cell.angle_alpha   90.00
_cell.angle_beta   90.00
_cell.angle_gamma   90.00
#
_symmetry.space_group_name_H-M   'P 1'
#
loop_
_entity.id
_entity.type
_entity.pdbx_description
1 polymer ?
#
loop_
_entity_poly.entity_id
_entity_poly.type
_entity_poly.pdbx_seq_one_letter_code
_entity_poly.pdbx_strand_id
1 'polypeptide(L)'
;VFIETTRPELLAACVALVANPDDERYQPLFGTTVTTPLFGVEVPIVAHHLADPEKGSGIAMICTFGDLTDVIWWRELQLPTRPIIGWDGRILPDVPEWITSETGMSNYLTLTGATTHTAKERTVELLTTSGDMVGDPKPITHAVKFFEKGDKPLEIVTTRQWYIANGGRNATLRDELLERGRNIIWHPPHMLVRYENWVEGLNGDWLISRQRFFGVPLPVWYPLDDAGNPIYDNPLIPGEDQLPIDPSSDAPDGFTNAQRGVPGGFMGDPDVMDTWATSSLTPQIAGGWERDEDLWQRVFPMDVRPQAHEIIRTWLFSSVVRADLESDCVPWAHASISGWILDPDRKKMSKSKGNVVTPMGLLDEYSSDAVRYWAASGRPGTDTAFDVGQMKIGRRLAIKILNASKFVLMLEATENDTAITEPVDKALLARLAITVQNATTAFDDFNYAKALEVTESFFWNFTDDYVELVKERAYGAQGDAKAESAKATLAATLKTLLGLFAPFMPFVTEEVWSWWQAGSVHRSTWPTTESLKALSQGQDPKLLDDLAVAISGIRKAKSDANVSMRAKLSQATITAPSEVLDRLQLAAEDIKAAGCITQLLLESGDQVSITAVLAPD
;
A
#
# COMPACT_ATOMS: atom_id res chain seq x y z
N VAL A 1 -23.40 9.03 46.43
CA VAL A 1 -22.85 8.20 45.34
C VAL A 1 -21.45 7.76 45.76
N PHE A 2 -21.11 6.47 45.68
CA PHE A 2 -19.78 5.97 46.03
C PHE A 2 -18.94 5.84 44.75
N ILE A 3 -17.72 6.38 44.77
CA ILE A 3 -16.75 6.30 43.67
C ILE A 3 -15.53 5.51 44.14
N GLU A 4 -15.08 4.57 43.31
CA GLU A 4 -13.79 3.91 43.48
C GLU A 4 -12.79 4.47 42.45
N THR A 5 -11.69 5.05 42.93
CA THR A 5 -10.66 5.63 42.07
C THR A 5 -9.26 5.30 42.53
N THR A 6 -8.37 5.11 41.56
CA THR A 6 -6.94 4.92 41.77
C THR A 6 -6.17 6.23 41.76
N ARG A 7 -6.83 7.33 41.38
CA ARG A 7 -6.26 8.66 41.17
C ARG A 7 -7.01 9.75 41.95
N PRO A 8 -7.12 9.65 43.29
CA PRO A 8 -7.86 10.63 44.08
C PRO A 8 -7.28 12.05 43.96
N GLU A 9 -5.99 12.20 43.65
CA GLU A 9 -5.36 13.50 43.40
C GLU A 9 -5.99 14.29 42.24
N LEU A 10 -6.69 13.62 41.33
CA LEU A 10 -7.39 14.26 40.22
C LEU A 10 -8.81 14.73 40.56
N LEU A 11 -9.26 14.59 41.80
CA LEU A 11 -10.63 14.94 42.17
C LEU A 11 -10.96 16.43 41.93
N ALA A 12 -9.97 17.32 42.07
CA ALA A 12 -10.11 18.75 41.73
C ALA A 12 -10.34 19.01 40.23
N ALA A 13 -10.00 18.04 39.37
CA ALA A 13 -10.17 18.07 37.92
C ALA A 13 -11.47 17.37 37.44
N CYS A 14 -12.33 16.91 38.37
CA CYS A 14 -13.52 16.16 38.01
C CYS A 14 -14.50 16.99 37.18
N VAL A 15 -14.99 16.43 36.08
CA VAL A 15 -15.90 17.10 35.13
C VAL A 15 -17.25 16.40 34.99
N ALA A 16 -17.34 15.10 35.31
CA ALA A 16 -18.57 14.32 35.30
C ALA A 16 -18.40 13.02 36.08
N LEU A 17 -19.53 12.39 36.44
CA LEU A 17 -19.58 10.97 36.75
C LEU A 17 -20.27 10.22 35.61
N VAL A 18 -19.79 9.03 35.30
CA VAL A 18 -20.29 8.22 34.17
C VAL A 18 -20.63 6.81 34.62
N ALA A 19 -21.85 6.39 34.29
CA ALA A 19 -22.35 5.04 34.52
C ALA A 19 -22.93 4.45 33.23
N ASN A 20 -23.06 3.13 33.19
CA ASN A 20 -23.64 2.46 32.03
C ASN A 20 -25.14 2.78 31.92
N PRO A 21 -25.68 3.10 30.73
CA PRO A 21 -27.11 3.33 30.56
C PRO A 21 -27.99 2.16 31.04
N ASP A 22 -27.48 0.93 30.99
CA ASP A 22 -28.20 -0.27 31.38
C ASP A 22 -28.05 -0.62 32.88
N ASP A 23 -27.30 0.17 33.65
CA ASP A 23 -27.16 -0.03 35.09
C ASP A 23 -28.31 0.63 35.86
N GLU A 24 -29.30 -0.19 36.23
CA GLU A 24 -30.51 0.24 36.96
C GLU A 24 -30.22 1.02 38.25
N ARG A 25 -29.05 0.82 38.88
CA ARG A 25 -28.65 1.53 40.11
C ARG A 25 -28.48 3.03 39.88
N TYR A 26 -28.06 3.43 38.68
CA TYR A 26 -27.67 4.80 38.35
C TYR A 26 -28.62 5.50 37.37
N GLN A 27 -29.52 4.77 36.71
CA GLN A 27 -30.53 5.34 35.80
C GLN A 27 -31.30 6.55 36.37
N PRO A 28 -31.77 6.55 37.63
CA PRO A 28 -32.50 7.70 38.19
C PRO A 28 -31.63 8.96 38.37
N LEU A 29 -30.30 8.85 38.28
CA LEU A 29 -29.37 9.95 38.52
C LEU A 29 -28.89 10.63 37.24
N PHE A 30 -29.15 10.05 36.06
CA PHE A 30 -28.74 10.66 34.79
C PHE A 30 -29.39 12.02 34.59
N GLY A 31 -28.58 13.03 34.27
CA GLY A 31 -29.02 14.42 34.13
C GLY A 31 -29.09 15.21 35.44
N THR A 32 -28.81 14.59 36.59
CA THR A 32 -28.64 15.28 37.88
C THR A 32 -27.17 15.68 38.12
N THR A 33 -26.92 16.51 39.14
CA THR A 33 -25.57 16.88 39.59
C THR A 33 -25.24 16.32 40.97
N VAL A 34 -23.95 16.15 41.22
CA VAL A 34 -23.39 15.86 42.55
C VAL A 34 -22.22 16.80 42.85
N THR A 35 -21.90 16.99 44.11
CA THR A 35 -20.78 17.82 44.56
C THR A 35 -19.55 16.96 44.84
N THR A 36 -18.38 17.36 44.34
CA THR A 36 -17.11 16.68 44.62
C THR A 36 -16.68 16.87 46.08
N PRO A 37 -16.18 15.81 46.75
CA PRO A 37 -15.60 15.95 48.07
C PRO A 37 -14.35 16.85 48.02
N LEU A 38 -13.99 17.42 49.17
CA LEU A 38 -12.89 18.39 49.38
C LEU A 38 -12.97 19.73 48.65
N PHE A 39 -13.45 19.77 47.41
CA PHE A 39 -13.37 20.95 46.53
C PHE A 39 -14.72 21.65 46.32
N GLY A 40 -15.83 20.96 46.56
CA GLY A 40 -17.16 21.58 46.50
C GLY A 40 -17.64 21.90 45.08
N VAL A 41 -17.16 21.16 44.08
CA VAL A 41 -17.45 21.43 42.66
C VAL A 41 -18.65 20.60 42.21
N GLU A 42 -19.66 21.22 41.59
CA GLU A 42 -20.77 20.47 40.99
C GLU A 42 -20.36 19.82 39.67
N VAL A 43 -20.71 18.55 39.50
CA VAL A 43 -20.48 17.76 38.28
C VAL A 43 -21.73 16.96 37.90
N PRO A 44 -22.06 16.85 36.60
CA PRO A 44 -23.19 16.07 36.12
C PRO A 44 -22.94 14.56 36.19
N ILE A 45 -24.02 13.78 36.26
CA ILE A 45 -24.02 12.33 36.06
C ILE A 45 -24.57 12.04 34.65
N VAL A 46 -23.78 11.39 33.80
CA VAL A 46 -24.12 11.11 32.39
C VAL A 46 -23.95 9.63 32.06
N ALA A 47 -24.65 9.17 31.03
CA ALA A 47 -24.64 7.77 30.62
C ALA A 47 -23.62 7.53 29.50
N HIS A 48 -22.85 6.45 29.59
CA HIS A 48 -21.98 6.00 28.50
C HIS A 48 -21.80 4.48 28.49
N HIS A 49 -21.91 3.87 27.31
CA HIS A 49 -21.86 2.40 27.14
C HIS A 49 -20.52 1.76 27.56
N LEU A 50 -19.41 2.48 27.46
CA LEU A 50 -18.09 2.03 27.93
C LEU A 50 -17.93 1.96 29.46
N ALA A 51 -18.86 2.50 30.25
CA ALA A 51 -18.82 2.31 31.69
C ALA A 51 -19.18 0.85 32.02
N ASP A 52 -18.36 0.20 32.85
CA ASP A 52 -18.53 -1.20 33.24
C ASP A 52 -19.30 -1.29 34.57
N PRO A 53 -20.54 -1.82 34.59
CA PRO A 53 -21.33 -1.95 35.82
C PRO A 53 -20.65 -2.80 36.90
N GLU A 54 -19.79 -3.75 36.51
CA GLU A 54 -19.14 -4.69 37.43
C GLU A 54 -17.83 -4.14 38.02
N LYS A 55 -17.33 -3.02 37.50
CA LYS A 55 -16.05 -2.42 37.94
C LYS A 55 -16.26 -1.44 39.10
N GLY A 56 -15.66 -1.76 40.24
CA GLY A 56 -15.75 -0.92 41.44
C GLY A 56 -17.21 -0.76 41.88
N SER A 57 -17.67 0.49 42.00
CA SER A 57 -19.08 0.77 42.29
C SER A 57 -20.02 0.69 41.08
N GLY A 58 -19.52 0.58 39.85
CA GLY A 58 -20.29 0.64 38.59
C GLY A 58 -20.48 2.05 38.03
N ILE A 59 -19.93 3.07 38.71
CA ILE A 59 -19.90 4.47 38.27
C ILE A 59 -18.49 5.03 38.43
N ALA A 60 -17.99 5.71 37.39
CA ALA A 60 -16.63 6.26 37.35
C ALA A 60 -16.65 7.78 37.43
N MET A 61 -15.62 8.37 38.06
CA MET A 61 -15.35 9.81 37.92
C MET A 61 -14.52 10.05 36.66
N ILE A 62 -14.79 11.15 35.96
CA ILE A 62 -13.96 11.63 34.85
C ILE A 62 -13.23 12.87 35.32
N CYS A 63 -11.90 12.85 35.29
CA CYS A 63 -11.08 13.96 35.73
C CYS A 63 -9.98 14.29 34.72
N THR A 64 -10.22 15.30 33.86
CA THR A 64 -9.36 15.77 32.76
C THR A 64 -7.83 15.62 32.99
N PHE A 65 -7.12 14.56 32.59
CA PHE A 65 -7.50 13.23 32.10
C PHE A 65 -6.78 12.16 32.94
N GLY A 66 -7.51 11.26 33.61
CA GLY A 66 -6.91 10.22 34.47
C GLY A 66 -6.38 9.02 33.71
N ASP A 67 -7.03 8.66 32.61
CA ASP A 67 -6.63 7.62 31.68
C ASP A 67 -7.17 7.88 30.26
N LEU A 68 -7.04 6.90 29.35
CA LEU A 68 -7.56 7.03 27.98
C LEU A 68 -9.08 6.90 27.86
N THR A 69 -9.72 6.24 28.82
CA THR A 69 -11.18 6.16 28.88
C THR A 69 -11.75 7.56 29.13
N ASP A 70 -11.14 8.32 30.04
CA ASP A 70 -11.49 9.72 30.28
C ASP A 70 -11.37 10.58 29.02
N VAL A 71 -10.33 10.36 28.19
CA VAL A 71 -10.17 11.07 26.90
C VAL A 71 -11.28 10.72 25.91
N ILE A 72 -11.67 9.44 25.85
CA ILE A 72 -12.76 8.99 24.99
C ILE A 72 -14.07 9.62 25.43
N TRP A 73 -14.41 9.50 26.71
CA TRP A 73 -15.63 10.06 27.27
C TRP A 73 -15.70 11.56 27.17
N TRP A 74 -14.61 12.27 27.47
CA TRP A 74 -14.52 13.72 27.30
C TRP A 74 -14.91 14.14 25.88
N ARG A 75 -14.39 13.42 24.89
CA ARG A 75 -14.63 13.72 23.48
C ARG A 75 -16.03 13.30 23.01
N GLU A 76 -16.50 12.11 23.37
CA GLU A 76 -17.81 11.61 22.92
C GLU A 76 -18.97 12.34 23.62
N LEU A 77 -18.79 12.74 24.88
CA LEU A 77 -19.78 13.46 25.68
C LEU A 77 -19.60 14.99 25.67
N GLN A 78 -18.61 15.51 24.94
CA GLN A 78 -18.30 16.95 24.82
C GLN A 78 -18.15 17.63 26.20
N LEU A 79 -17.41 16.99 27.11
CA LEU A 79 -17.20 17.50 28.47
C LEU A 79 -16.20 18.67 28.46
N PRO A 80 -16.24 19.58 29.46
CA PRO A 80 -15.21 20.60 29.60
C PRO A 80 -13.86 19.99 29.99
N THR A 81 -12.78 20.74 29.81
CA THR A 81 -11.46 20.40 30.35
C THR A 81 -11.20 21.17 31.66
N ARG A 82 -10.73 20.47 32.69
CA ARG A 82 -10.34 21.02 34.00
C ARG A 82 -8.93 20.57 34.38
N PRO A 83 -7.88 20.89 33.60
CA PRO A 83 -6.53 20.40 33.86
C PRO A 83 -5.96 20.99 35.16
N ILE A 84 -5.39 20.14 36.01
CA ILE A 84 -4.70 20.55 37.24
C ILE A 84 -3.23 20.10 37.29
N ILE A 85 -2.79 19.28 36.33
CA ILE A 85 -1.41 18.80 36.21
C ILE A 85 -0.70 19.57 35.09
N GLY A 86 0.45 20.16 35.41
CA GLY A 86 1.32 20.84 34.48
C GLY A 86 2.22 19.90 33.68
N TRP A 87 2.94 20.46 32.71
CA TRP A 87 3.82 19.73 31.79
C TRP A 87 4.98 19.01 32.49
N ASP A 88 5.35 19.45 33.69
CA ASP A 88 6.38 18.87 34.54
C ASP A 88 5.85 17.72 35.44
N GLY A 89 4.57 17.37 35.31
CA GLY A 89 3.91 16.33 36.10
C GLY A 89 3.58 16.76 37.52
N ARG A 90 3.48 18.07 37.79
CA ARG A 90 3.14 18.63 39.10
C ARG A 90 1.79 19.33 39.10
N ILE A 91 1.17 19.45 40.28
CA ILE A 91 -0.09 20.19 40.43
C ILE A 91 0.17 21.69 40.19
N LEU A 92 -0.67 22.31 39.36
CA LEU A 92 -0.56 23.73 39.00
C LEU A 92 -0.68 24.63 40.24
N PRO A 93 0.08 25.76 40.28
CA PRO A 93 0.15 26.62 41.46
C PRO A 93 -1.13 27.45 41.68
N ASP A 94 -1.82 27.82 40.61
CA ASP A 94 -3.01 28.66 40.68
C ASP A 94 -4.24 27.84 41.03
N VAL A 95 -5.07 28.38 41.92
CA VAL A 95 -6.35 27.76 42.29
C VAL A 95 -7.31 27.87 41.10
N PRO A 96 -7.87 26.75 40.60
CA PRO A 96 -8.79 26.79 39.48
C PRO A 96 -10.07 27.58 39.77
N GLU A 97 -10.56 28.31 38.77
CA GLU A 97 -11.75 29.18 38.88
C GLU A 97 -13.04 28.44 39.27
N TRP A 98 -13.14 27.14 38.96
CA TRP A 98 -14.31 26.32 39.30
C TRP A 98 -14.33 25.87 40.77
N ILE A 99 -13.24 26.08 41.52
CA ILE A 99 -13.19 25.81 42.96
C ILE A 99 -13.50 27.11 43.70
N THR A 100 -14.78 27.31 44.02
CA THR A 100 -15.27 28.57 44.60
C THR A 100 -15.37 28.56 46.12
N SER A 101 -15.38 27.39 46.75
CA SER A 101 -15.49 27.26 48.21
C SER A 101 -14.16 27.58 48.92
N GLU A 102 -14.19 28.33 50.02
CA GLU A 102 -12.97 28.67 50.79
C GLU A 102 -12.20 27.42 51.23
N THR A 103 -12.93 26.39 51.70
CA THR A 103 -12.34 25.10 52.06
C THR A 103 -11.71 24.40 50.86
N GLY A 104 -12.37 24.42 49.70
CA GLY A 104 -11.82 23.85 48.47
C GLY A 104 -10.56 24.55 48.00
N MET A 105 -10.54 25.89 48.03
CA MET A 105 -9.36 26.68 47.70
C MET A 105 -8.19 26.37 48.64
N SER A 106 -8.45 26.33 49.96
CA SER A 106 -7.41 25.98 50.95
C SER A 106 -6.89 24.56 50.74
N ASN A 107 -7.76 23.59 50.47
CA ASN A 107 -7.37 22.21 50.19
C ASN A 107 -6.50 22.13 48.94
N TYR A 108 -6.89 22.80 47.86
CA TYR A 108 -6.13 22.83 46.62
C TYR A 108 -4.73 23.42 46.83
N LEU A 109 -4.62 24.52 47.59
CA LEU A 109 -3.33 25.15 47.88
C LEU A 109 -2.33 24.20 48.56
N THR A 110 -2.80 23.23 49.36
CA THR A 110 -1.91 22.20 49.95
C THR A 110 -1.32 21.23 48.92
N LEU A 111 -1.92 21.12 47.73
CA LEU A 111 -1.48 20.23 46.66
C LEU A 111 -0.53 20.90 45.68
N THR A 112 -0.53 22.23 45.60
CA THR A 112 0.25 23.02 44.63
C THR A 112 1.73 22.62 44.58
N GLY A 113 2.27 22.43 43.37
CA GLY A 113 3.65 22.03 43.11
C GLY A 113 4.02 20.59 43.51
N ALA A 114 3.12 19.82 44.12
CA ALA A 114 3.38 18.43 44.46
C ALA A 114 3.44 17.56 43.19
N THR A 115 4.23 16.47 43.26
CA THR A 115 4.15 15.40 42.25
C THR A 115 2.81 14.69 42.37
N THR A 116 2.36 13.99 41.31
CA THR A 116 1.13 13.19 41.35
C THR A 116 1.09 12.21 42.53
N HIS A 117 2.23 11.59 42.85
CA HIS A 117 2.35 10.70 44.00
C HIS A 117 2.13 11.41 45.34
N THR A 118 2.81 12.54 45.58
CA THR A 118 2.64 13.30 46.84
C THR A 118 1.26 13.93 46.94
N ALA A 119 0.70 14.43 45.82
CA ALA A 119 -0.66 14.96 45.78
C ALA A 119 -1.69 13.87 46.14
N LYS A 120 -1.45 12.63 45.69
CA LYS A 120 -2.29 11.47 46.04
C LYS A 120 -2.28 11.19 47.53
N GLU A 121 -1.10 11.13 48.16
CA GLU A 121 -0.98 10.93 49.61
C GLU A 121 -1.73 12.02 50.40
N ARG A 122 -1.48 13.29 50.07
CA ARG A 122 -2.16 14.44 50.70
C ARG A 122 -3.67 14.41 50.51
N THR A 123 -4.15 14.06 49.32
CA THR A 123 -5.59 13.99 49.04
C THR A 123 -6.25 12.86 49.83
N VAL A 124 -5.59 11.71 49.98
CA VAL A 124 -6.09 10.61 50.83
C VAL A 124 -6.18 11.03 52.29
N GLU A 125 -5.18 11.75 52.82
CA GLU A 125 -5.22 12.29 54.19
C GLU A 125 -6.39 13.28 54.38
N LEU A 126 -6.62 14.16 53.41
CA LEU A 126 -7.74 15.11 53.42
C LEU A 126 -9.09 14.40 53.37
N LEU A 127 -9.25 13.40 52.50
CA LEU A 127 -10.49 12.60 52.41
C LEU A 127 -10.75 11.79 53.69
N THR A 128 -9.69 11.29 54.33
CA THR A 128 -9.80 10.57 55.61
C THR A 128 -10.22 11.51 56.73
N THR A 129 -9.62 12.70 56.79
CA THR A 129 -9.89 13.70 57.84
C THR A 129 -11.29 14.30 57.73
N SER A 130 -11.75 14.54 56.51
CA SER A 130 -13.11 15.05 56.23
C SER A 130 -14.21 14.00 56.46
N GLY A 131 -13.86 12.71 56.48
CA GLY A 131 -14.81 11.60 56.55
C GLY A 131 -15.44 11.22 55.21
N ASP A 132 -14.96 11.80 54.11
CA ASP A 132 -15.43 11.51 52.74
C ASP A 132 -14.89 10.19 52.18
N MET A 133 -13.86 9.59 52.81
CA MET A 133 -13.33 8.27 52.46
C MET A 133 -13.92 7.16 53.33
N VAL A 134 -14.40 6.09 52.68
CA VAL A 134 -14.89 4.89 53.35
C VAL A 134 -13.91 3.73 53.19
N GLY A 135 -13.34 3.29 54.31
CA GLY A 135 -12.38 2.19 54.37
C GLY A 135 -10.97 2.58 53.94
N ASP A 136 -10.02 1.66 54.11
CA ASP A 136 -8.62 1.88 53.78
C ASP A 136 -8.34 1.67 52.28
N PRO A 137 -7.30 2.34 51.71
CA PRO A 137 -6.86 2.09 50.34
C PRO A 137 -6.52 0.62 50.11
N LYS A 138 -7.04 0.03 49.03
CA LYS A 138 -6.78 -1.38 48.67
C LYS A 138 -5.76 -1.45 47.53
N PRO A 139 -4.80 -2.40 47.57
CA PRO A 139 -3.90 -2.63 46.46
C PRO A 139 -4.66 -3.21 45.26
N ILE A 140 -4.33 -2.75 44.06
CA ILE A 140 -4.92 -3.24 42.81
C ILE A 140 -3.83 -3.49 41.76
N THR A 141 -4.16 -4.31 40.76
CA THR A 141 -3.34 -4.54 39.57
C THR A 141 -4.13 -4.15 38.34
N HIS A 142 -3.58 -3.29 37.49
CA HIS A 142 -4.18 -2.92 36.21
C HIS A 142 -3.09 -2.55 35.19
N ALA A 143 -3.46 -2.52 33.92
CA ALA A 143 -2.56 -2.13 32.85
C ALA A 143 -2.35 -0.60 32.84
N VAL A 144 -1.10 -0.17 32.82
CA VAL A 144 -0.66 1.23 32.68
C VAL A 144 0.22 1.38 31.46
N LYS A 145 0.13 2.51 30.77
CA LYS A 145 0.92 2.78 29.57
C LYS A 145 2.27 3.40 29.93
N PHE A 146 3.32 2.93 29.28
CA PHE A 146 4.68 3.43 29.42
C PHE A 146 5.17 3.97 28.07
N PHE A 147 6.10 4.91 28.10
CA PHE A 147 6.93 5.20 26.95
C PHE A 147 7.81 3.98 26.65
N GLU A 148 8.02 3.63 25.37
CA GLU A 148 8.74 2.41 24.96
C GLU A 148 10.16 2.24 25.56
N LYS A 149 10.77 3.33 26.04
CA LYS A 149 12.09 3.34 26.69
C LYS A 149 12.05 3.91 28.12
N GLY A 150 10.87 4.07 28.71
CA GLY A 150 10.69 4.71 30.02
C GLY A 150 10.22 3.73 31.09
N ASP A 151 10.67 3.95 32.33
CA ASP A 151 10.28 3.14 33.50
C ASP A 151 9.20 3.84 34.36
N LYS A 152 8.59 4.91 33.85
CA LYS A 152 7.50 5.63 34.52
C LYS A 152 6.22 5.58 33.67
N PRO A 153 5.04 5.48 34.30
CA PRO A 153 3.77 5.61 33.61
C PRO A 153 3.66 6.95 32.88
N LEU A 154 2.94 6.96 31.76
CA LEU A 154 2.61 8.19 31.03
C LEU A 154 1.56 9.00 31.79
N GLU A 155 1.73 10.32 31.82
CA GLU A 155 0.69 11.27 32.23
C GLU A 155 0.06 11.91 30.98
N ILE A 156 -1.24 12.19 31.05
CA ILE A 156 -1.97 12.86 29.99
C ILE A 156 -2.14 14.31 30.41
N VAL A 157 -1.50 15.22 29.69
CA VAL A 157 -1.59 16.67 29.94
C VAL A 157 -2.27 17.34 28.75
N THR A 158 -3.07 18.37 29.03
CA THR A 158 -3.69 19.20 28.00
C THR A 158 -2.66 20.15 27.43
N THR A 159 -2.48 20.14 26.11
CA THR A 159 -1.63 21.10 25.40
C THR A 159 -2.42 21.77 24.28
N ARG A 160 -2.03 23.01 23.94
CA ARG A 160 -2.49 23.64 22.70
C ARG A 160 -1.82 22.92 21.53
N GLN A 161 -2.58 22.63 20.48
CA GLN A 161 -2.13 21.85 19.34
C GLN A 161 -2.84 22.31 18.05
N TRP A 162 -2.22 22.04 16.90
CA TRP A 162 -2.76 22.35 15.59
C TRP A 162 -3.46 21.15 14.96
N TYR A 163 -4.62 21.42 14.37
CA TYR A 163 -5.47 20.42 13.73
C TYR A 163 -5.87 20.85 12.31
N ILE A 164 -5.98 19.89 11.40
CA ILE A 164 -6.64 20.06 10.10
C ILE A 164 -8.01 19.39 10.17
N ALA A 165 -9.07 20.13 9.79
CA ALA A 165 -10.41 19.57 9.65
C ALA A 165 -10.42 18.47 8.58
N ASN A 166 -10.94 17.30 8.91
CA ASN A 166 -10.83 16.10 8.06
C ASN A 166 -12.14 15.27 8.00
N GLY A 167 -13.27 15.85 8.41
CA GLY A 167 -14.55 15.16 8.51
C GLY A 167 -14.81 14.49 9.87
N GLY A 168 -13.82 14.39 10.76
CA GLY A 168 -14.00 13.80 12.09
C GLY A 168 -14.96 14.57 13.01
N ARG A 169 -15.11 15.89 12.79
CA ARG A 169 -16.07 16.76 13.50
C ARG A 169 -17.11 17.42 12.60
N ASN A 170 -17.06 17.18 11.29
CA ASN A 170 -17.94 17.80 10.31
C ASN A 170 -18.55 16.70 9.42
N ALA A 171 -19.84 16.43 9.61
CA ALA A 171 -20.55 15.39 8.88
C ALA A 171 -20.61 15.65 7.37
N THR A 172 -20.79 16.92 6.96
CA THR A 172 -20.81 17.29 5.53
C THR A 172 -19.47 17.00 4.86
N LEU A 173 -18.36 17.43 5.48
CA LEU A 173 -17.02 17.14 4.96
C LEU A 173 -16.73 15.63 4.96
N ARG A 174 -17.23 14.88 5.96
CA ARG A 174 -17.08 13.43 6.00
C ARG A 174 -17.78 12.76 4.81
N ASP A 175 -19.01 13.17 4.52
CA ASP A 175 -19.79 12.64 3.40
C ASP A 175 -19.13 12.98 2.05
N GLU A 176 -18.57 14.19 1.94
CA GLU A 176 -17.78 14.61 0.79
C GLU A 176 -16.53 13.74 0.59
N LEU A 177 -15.74 13.51 1.64
CA LEU A 177 -14.55 12.66 1.58
C LEU A 177 -14.89 11.19 1.24
N LEU A 178 -16.02 10.67 1.72
CA LEU A 178 -16.52 9.36 1.28
C LEU A 178 -16.78 9.34 -0.23
N GLU A 179 -17.40 10.39 -0.76
CA GLU A 179 -17.66 10.52 -2.20
C GLU A 179 -16.36 10.67 -3.00
N ARG A 180 -15.37 11.44 -2.51
CA ARG A 180 -14.02 11.47 -3.10
C ARG A 180 -13.41 10.08 -3.17
N GLY A 181 -13.53 9.29 -2.11
CA GLY A 181 -13.10 7.89 -2.09
C GLY A 181 -13.73 7.04 -3.19
N ARG A 182 -15.04 7.22 -3.44
CA ARG A 182 -15.79 6.49 -4.49
C ARG A 182 -15.46 6.95 -5.91
N ASN A 183 -15.02 8.19 -6.07
CA ASN A 183 -14.56 8.73 -7.35
C ASN A 183 -13.16 8.25 -7.77
N ILE A 184 -12.42 7.61 -6.86
CA ILE A 184 -11.15 6.94 -7.17
C ILE A 184 -11.45 5.52 -7.67
N ILE A 185 -10.79 5.08 -8.74
CA ILE A 185 -10.86 3.71 -9.24
C ILE A 185 -9.84 2.84 -8.47
N TRP A 186 -10.34 1.87 -7.71
CA TRP A 186 -9.52 1.04 -6.81
C TRP A 186 -9.09 -0.27 -7.46
N HIS A 187 -7.79 -0.57 -7.37
CA HIS A 187 -7.17 -1.79 -7.86
C HIS A 187 -6.44 -2.51 -6.72
N PRO A 188 -7.00 -3.58 -6.12
CA PRO A 188 -8.30 -4.19 -6.44
C PRO A 188 -9.51 -3.45 -5.82
N PRO A 189 -10.75 -3.62 -6.37
CA PRO A 189 -11.92 -2.85 -5.96
C PRO A 189 -12.28 -2.93 -4.46
N HIS A 190 -12.03 -4.08 -3.82
CA HIS A 190 -12.37 -4.29 -2.41
C HIS A 190 -11.55 -3.42 -1.43
N MET A 191 -10.49 -2.73 -1.90
CA MET A 191 -9.68 -1.85 -1.04
C MET A 191 -10.40 -0.56 -0.66
N LEU A 192 -11.41 -0.13 -1.42
CA LEU A 192 -12.29 1.01 -1.08
C LEU A 192 -12.89 0.86 0.32
N VAL A 193 -13.30 -0.35 0.69
CA VAL A 193 -13.90 -0.64 2.01
C VAL A 193 -12.98 -0.23 3.17
N ARG A 194 -11.66 -0.33 3.00
CA ARG A 194 -10.70 0.10 4.02
C ARG A 194 -10.66 1.62 4.17
N TYR A 195 -10.86 2.34 3.07
CA TYR A 195 -10.94 3.80 3.06
C TYR A 195 -12.25 4.26 3.71
N GLU A 196 -13.39 3.72 3.27
CA GLU A 196 -14.71 4.11 3.82
C GLU A 196 -14.78 3.85 5.33
N ASN A 197 -14.38 2.65 5.79
CA ASN A 197 -14.31 2.33 7.22
C ASN A 197 -13.42 3.31 8.02
N TRP A 198 -12.35 3.83 7.41
CA TRP A 198 -11.49 4.80 8.06
C TRP A 198 -12.20 6.16 8.19
N VAL A 199 -12.81 6.64 7.11
CA VAL A 199 -13.52 7.93 7.09
C VAL A 199 -14.74 7.93 8.01
N GLU A 200 -15.52 6.85 8.01
CA GLU A 200 -16.67 6.66 8.92
C GLU A 200 -16.23 6.59 10.39
N GLY A 201 -15.05 6.03 10.66
CA GLY A 201 -14.48 5.89 11.99
C GLY A 201 -13.79 7.14 12.54
N LEU A 202 -13.73 8.24 11.77
CA LEU A 202 -13.11 9.49 12.24
C LEU A 202 -13.94 10.09 13.37
N ASN A 203 -13.24 10.39 14.47
CA ASN A 203 -13.83 10.88 15.72
C ASN A 203 -13.19 12.20 16.20
N GLY A 204 -12.38 12.83 15.35
CA GLY A 204 -11.72 14.09 15.62
C GLY A 204 -10.93 14.57 14.41
N ASP A 205 -10.64 15.87 14.41
CA ASP A 205 -9.80 16.48 13.39
C ASP A 205 -8.36 15.96 13.49
N TRP A 206 -7.63 16.10 12.40
CA TRP A 206 -6.29 15.55 12.29
C TRP A 206 -5.27 16.40 13.02
N LEU A 207 -4.72 15.89 14.12
CA LEU A 207 -3.65 16.51 14.89
C LEU A 207 -2.32 16.55 14.09
N ILE A 208 -1.91 17.74 13.67
CA ILE A 208 -0.72 17.95 12.82
C ILE A 208 0.49 18.51 13.57
N SER A 209 0.37 19.12 14.75
CA SER A 209 1.53 19.61 15.49
C SER A 209 2.31 18.49 16.19
N ARG A 210 3.64 18.64 16.30
CA ARG A 210 4.55 17.72 16.97
C ARG A 210 5.62 18.52 17.73
N GLN A 211 5.83 18.18 18.99
CA GLN A 211 6.88 18.75 19.85
C GLN A 211 8.22 18.05 19.53
N ARG A 212 8.76 18.33 18.35
CA ARG A 212 10.00 17.75 17.82
C ARG A 212 10.85 18.85 17.17
N PHE A 213 12.16 18.63 17.12
CA PHE A 213 13.10 19.58 16.50
C PHE A 213 13.24 19.43 14.98
N PHE A 214 12.82 18.28 14.42
CA PHE A 214 12.97 17.98 13.00
C PHE A 214 11.59 17.87 12.34
N GLY A 215 11.29 18.80 11.44
CA GLY A 215 10.06 18.86 10.67
C GLY A 215 9.89 20.24 10.03
N VAL A 216 8.81 20.42 9.26
CA VAL A 216 8.45 21.73 8.71
C VAL A 216 7.77 22.54 9.82
N PRO A 217 8.23 23.75 10.17
CA PRO A 217 7.61 24.54 11.23
C PRO A 217 6.20 24.99 10.83
N LEU A 218 5.32 25.19 11.83
CA LEU A 218 4.03 25.84 11.62
C LEU A 218 4.26 27.35 11.47
N PRO A 219 3.90 28.00 10.35
CA PRO A 219 4.26 29.40 10.06
C PRO A 219 3.42 30.38 10.90
N VAL A 220 3.62 30.36 12.22
CA VAL A 220 2.87 31.12 13.20
C VAL A 220 3.82 31.68 14.24
N TRP A 221 3.56 32.89 14.70
CA TRP A 221 4.18 33.49 15.87
C TRP A 221 3.13 33.89 16.90
N TYR A 222 3.56 34.15 18.13
CA TYR A 222 2.75 34.69 19.20
C TYR A 222 3.41 35.95 19.75
N PRO A 223 2.65 37.04 20.01
CA PRO A 223 3.19 38.18 20.73
C PRO A 223 3.48 37.78 22.18
N LEU A 224 4.44 38.46 22.80
CA LEU A 224 4.81 38.27 24.20
C LEU A 224 4.23 39.38 25.07
N ASP A 225 3.67 39.03 26.23
CA ASP A 225 3.21 40.00 27.22
C ASP A 225 4.39 40.71 27.93
N ASP A 226 4.08 41.61 28.87
CA ASP A 226 5.09 42.37 29.63
C ASP A 226 5.95 41.48 30.55
N ALA A 227 5.52 40.24 30.81
CA ALA A 227 6.29 39.23 31.55
C ALA A 227 7.06 38.27 30.61
N GLY A 228 6.93 38.44 29.29
CA GLY A 228 7.56 37.57 28.29
C GLY A 228 6.80 36.27 28.02
N ASN A 229 5.54 36.16 28.45
CA ASN A 229 4.72 34.98 28.19
C ASN A 229 4.00 35.09 26.83
N PRO A 230 3.81 33.97 26.10
CA PRO A 230 3.13 33.98 24.82
C PRO A 230 1.62 34.22 24.97
N ILE A 231 1.10 35.16 24.18
CA ILE A 231 -0.33 35.44 24.06
C ILE A 231 -0.91 34.56 22.94
N TYR A 232 -1.23 33.32 23.29
CA TYR A 232 -1.66 32.31 22.32
C TYR A 232 -2.99 32.58 21.62
N ASP A 233 -3.86 33.41 22.20
CA ASP A 233 -5.18 33.73 21.63
C ASP A 233 -5.12 34.84 20.56
N ASN A 234 -3.93 35.38 20.28
CA ASN A 234 -3.70 36.37 19.24
C ASN A 234 -2.50 35.98 18.36
N PRO A 235 -2.57 34.88 17.59
CA PRO A 235 -1.48 34.45 16.74
C PRO A 235 -1.18 35.48 15.64
N LEU A 236 0.09 35.66 15.34
CA LEU A 236 0.58 36.41 14.19
C LEU A 236 0.82 35.41 13.06
N ILE A 237 0.18 35.64 11.92
CA ILE A 237 0.25 34.77 10.75
C ILE A 237 0.79 35.56 9.55
N PRO A 238 1.66 34.97 8.73
CA PRO A 238 2.17 35.64 7.54
C PRO A 238 1.10 35.74 6.46
N GLY A 239 1.25 36.71 5.57
CA GLY A 239 0.52 36.75 4.30
C GLY A 239 0.95 35.60 3.38
N GLU A 240 0.08 35.21 2.46
CA GLU A 240 0.35 34.14 1.49
C GLU A 240 1.55 34.48 0.59
N ASP A 241 1.72 35.76 0.23
CA ASP A 241 2.83 36.29 -0.55
C ASP A 241 4.19 36.25 0.16
N GLN A 242 4.20 36.03 1.48
CA GLN A 242 5.40 35.90 2.29
C GLN A 242 5.85 34.45 2.43
N LEU A 243 5.03 33.49 2.02
CA LEU A 243 5.36 32.07 2.10
C LEU A 243 6.33 31.67 0.97
N PRO A 244 7.25 30.72 1.22
CA PRO A 244 7.49 30.03 2.49
C PRO A 244 8.32 30.86 3.48
N ILE A 245 8.00 30.76 4.77
CA ILE A 245 8.70 31.44 5.86
C ILE A 245 9.01 30.46 7.00
N ASP A 246 10.11 30.67 7.71
CA ASP A 246 10.48 29.87 8.88
C ASP A 246 10.37 30.73 10.15
N PRO A 247 9.34 30.52 10.99
CA PRO A 247 9.12 31.33 12.17
C PRO A 247 10.21 31.20 13.24
N SER A 248 11.10 30.21 13.12
CA SER A 248 12.27 30.09 14.00
C SER A 248 13.37 31.12 13.66
N SER A 249 13.47 31.55 12.39
CA SER A 249 14.47 32.51 11.92
C SER A 249 13.90 33.87 11.51
N ASP A 250 12.68 33.89 10.98
CA ASP A 250 12.05 35.07 10.40
C ASP A 250 11.12 35.77 11.40
N ALA A 251 11.02 37.10 11.31
CA ALA A 251 10.16 37.90 12.17
C ALA A 251 8.79 38.15 11.50
N PRO A 252 7.69 38.17 12.26
CA PRO A 252 6.38 38.52 11.73
C PRO A 252 6.32 40.02 11.38
N ASP A 253 5.36 40.38 10.52
CA ASP A 253 5.12 41.76 10.13
C ASP A 253 4.90 42.69 11.34
N GLY A 254 5.55 43.86 11.29
CA GLY A 254 5.53 44.83 12.38
C GLY A 254 6.54 44.57 13.51
N PHE A 255 7.31 43.48 13.44
CA PHE A 255 8.36 43.15 14.40
C PHE A 255 9.74 43.11 13.74
N THR A 256 10.78 43.29 14.55
CA THR A 256 12.17 43.09 14.17
C THR A 256 12.73 41.87 14.88
N ASN A 257 13.71 41.17 14.29
CA ASN A 257 14.34 40.01 14.93
C ASN A 257 14.94 40.29 16.33
N ALA A 258 15.26 41.55 16.65
CA ALA A 258 15.71 41.95 17.98
C ALA A 258 14.61 41.83 19.07
N GLN A 259 13.34 41.75 18.67
CA GLN A 259 12.18 41.59 19.56
C GLN A 259 11.80 40.11 19.77
N ARG A 260 12.60 39.15 19.29
CA ARG A 260 12.35 37.73 19.52
C ARG A 260 12.66 37.35 20.95
N GLY A 261 11.72 36.72 21.64
CA GLY A 261 11.91 36.19 22.99
C GLY A 261 12.06 37.26 24.08
N VAL A 262 11.70 38.52 23.80
CA VAL A 262 11.72 39.61 24.78
C VAL A 262 10.30 40.05 25.15
N PRO A 263 10.03 40.51 26.38
CA PRO A 263 8.73 41.06 26.77
C PRO A 263 8.24 42.15 25.81
N GLY A 264 6.95 42.12 25.46
CA GLY A 264 6.35 42.98 24.43
C GLY A 264 6.77 42.67 22.98
N GLY A 265 7.56 41.61 22.78
CA GLY A 265 8.05 41.15 21.49
C GLY A 265 7.23 40.00 20.92
N PHE A 266 7.90 39.01 20.34
CA PHE A 266 7.25 37.83 19.74
C PHE A 266 8.07 36.54 19.94
N MET A 267 7.43 35.39 19.71
CA MET A 267 8.10 34.09 19.54
C MET A 267 7.44 33.28 18.43
N GLY A 268 8.21 32.47 17.71
CA GLY A 268 7.64 31.49 16.77
C GLY A 268 6.98 30.32 17.50
N ASP A 269 5.98 29.71 16.89
CA ASP A 269 5.43 28.45 17.38
C ASP A 269 6.56 27.39 17.42
N PRO A 270 6.82 26.76 18.58
CA PRO A 270 7.93 25.82 18.72
C PRO A 270 7.64 24.46 18.08
N ASP A 271 6.41 24.20 17.64
CA ASP A 271 6.01 22.92 17.06
C ASP A 271 6.37 22.81 15.57
N VAL A 272 6.60 21.57 15.15
CA VAL A 272 6.73 21.21 13.74
C VAL A 272 5.53 20.39 13.28
N MET A 273 5.27 20.38 11.97
CA MET A 273 4.23 19.58 11.35
C MET A 273 4.59 18.08 11.37
N ASP A 274 3.55 17.27 11.54
CA ASP A 274 3.56 15.83 11.37
C ASP A 274 4.04 15.45 9.97
N THR A 275 4.80 14.36 9.86
CA THR A 275 5.32 13.89 8.56
C THR A 275 4.20 13.52 7.60
N TRP A 276 3.04 13.08 8.09
CA TRP A 276 1.89 12.85 7.23
C TRP A 276 1.25 14.16 6.72
N ALA A 277 1.35 15.26 7.48
CA ALA A 277 0.87 16.58 7.06
C ALA A 277 1.68 17.09 5.89
N THR A 278 3.01 16.99 5.96
CA THR A 278 3.87 17.39 4.86
C THR A 278 3.75 16.47 3.64
N SER A 279 3.74 15.16 3.84
CA SER A 279 3.60 14.20 2.73
C SER A 279 2.20 14.17 2.10
N SER A 280 1.16 14.65 2.78
CA SER A 280 -0.19 14.74 2.21
C SER A 280 -0.24 15.61 0.94
N LEU A 281 0.63 16.61 0.84
CA LEU A 281 0.80 17.48 -0.33
C LEU A 281 1.70 16.88 -1.42
N THR A 282 2.03 15.58 -1.39
CA THR A 282 2.91 14.99 -2.41
C THR A 282 2.45 15.26 -3.85
N PRO A 283 1.15 15.11 -4.21
CA PRO A 283 0.70 15.42 -5.56
C PRO A 283 0.96 16.89 -5.94
N GLN A 284 0.63 17.82 -5.04
CA GLN A 284 0.84 19.27 -5.19
C GLN A 284 2.33 19.61 -5.37
N ILE A 285 3.17 19.11 -4.45
CA ILE A 285 4.62 19.39 -4.45
C ILE A 285 5.27 18.84 -5.73
N ALA A 286 4.94 17.61 -6.11
CA ALA A 286 5.51 16.96 -7.29
C ALA A 286 4.97 17.56 -8.60
N GLY A 287 3.73 18.04 -8.61
CA GLY A 287 3.13 18.73 -9.75
C GLY A 287 3.54 20.19 -9.88
N GLY A 288 4.34 20.73 -8.96
CA GLY A 288 4.79 22.12 -9.05
C GLY A 288 3.72 23.14 -8.69
N TRP A 289 2.71 22.77 -7.88
CA TRP A 289 1.69 23.71 -7.40
C TRP A 289 2.33 25.00 -6.86
N GLU A 290 1.77 26.15 -7.28
CA GLU A 290 2.25 27.51 -7.02
C GLU A 290 3.65 27.88 -7.57
N ARG A 291 4.35 26.95 -8.23
CA ARG A 291 5.73 27.16 -8.74
C ARG A 291 5.87 26.95 -10.25
N ASP A 292 5.05 26.08 -10.83
CA ASP A 292 5.06 25.72 -12.25
C ASP A 292 3.65 25.34 -12.70
N GLU A 293 2.90 26.35 -13.20
CA GLU A 293 1.51 26.19 -13.63
C GLU A 293 1.37 25.25 -14.84
N ASP A 294 2.34 25.25 -15.77
CA ASP A 294 2.28 24.36 -16.95
C ASP A 294 2.47 22.90 -16.53
N LEU A 295 3.41 22.61 -15.61
CA LEU A 295 3.54 21.27 -15.05
C LEU A 295 2.29 20.87 -14.28
N TRP A 296 1.76 21.74 -13.43
CA TRP A 296 0.60 21.47 -12.58
C TRP A 296 -0.62 21.04 -13.40
N GLN A 297 -0.97 21.82 -14.43
CA GLN A 297 -2.11 21.55 -15.30
C GLN A 297 -1.96 20.28 -16.14
N ARG A 298 -0.73 19.79 -16.35
CA ARG A 298 -0.47 18.55 -17.10
C ARG A 298 -0.56 17.28 -16.26
N VAL A 299 -0.32 17.39 -14.96
CA VAL A 299 -0.12 16.21 -14.09
C VAL A 299 -1.13 16.08 -12.96
N PHE A 300 -1.92 17.10 -12.67
CA PHE A 300 -2.92 17.05 -11.62
C PHE A 300 -4.36 17.18 -12.18
N PRO A 301 -5.32 16.34 -11.73
CA PRO A 301 -5.13 15.14 -10.89
C PRO A 301 -4.21 14.09 -11.54
N MET A 302 -3.46 13.34 -10.74
CA MET A 302 -2.52 12.32 -11.25
C MET A 302 -3.26 11.08 -11.79
N ASP A 303 -2.62 10.28 -12.65
CA ASP A 303 -3.25 9.06 -13.16
C ASP A 303 -3.33 7.96 -12.10
N VAL A 304 -2.21 7.65 -11.44
CA VAL A 304 -2.06 6.43 -10.62
C VAL A 304 -1.29 6.69 -9.33
N ARG A 305 -1.81 6.12 -8.25
CA ARG A 305 -1.17 6.05 -6.94
C ARG A 305 -0.84 4.61 -6.54
N PRO A 306 0.41 4.15 -6.74
CA PRO A 306 0.85 2.85 -6.25
C PRO A 306 1.28 2.93 -4.78
N GLN A 307 0.73 2.05 -3.92
CA GLN A 307 1.14 1.92 -2.52
C GLN A 307 0.62 0.65 -1.88
N ALA A 308 1.10 0.30 -0.68
CA ALA A 308 0.55 -0.81 0.08
C ALA A 308 -0.66 -0.38 0.95
N HIS A 309 -1.49 -1.35 1.33
CA HIS A 309 -2.78 -1.10 1.98
C HIS A 309 -2.69 -0.43 3.37
N GLU A 310 -1.54 -0.46 4.06
CA GLU A 310 -1.40 0.06 5.43
C GLU A 310 -1.40 1.58 5.52
N ILE A 311 -1.02 2.25 4.43
CA ILE A 311 -0.99 3.71 4.32
C ILE A 311 -2.23 4.27 3.59
N ILE A 312 -3.30 3.46 3.47
CA ILE A 312 -4.63 3.94 3.05
C ILE A 312 -5.13 5.01 4.04
N ARG A 313 -5.10 4.68 5.34
CA ARG A 313 -5.58 5.55 6.44
C ARG A 313 -4.66 6.72 6.79
N THR A 314 -3.44 6.75 6.26
CA THR A 314 -2.49 7.84 6.47
C THR A 314 -2.31 8.60 5.17
N TRP A 315 -1.32 8.25 4.36
CA TRP A 315 -0.88 9.04 3.22
C TRP A 315 -1.98 9.22 2.16
N LEU A 316 -2.69 8.15 1.81
CA LEU A 316 -3.76 8.24 0.81
C LEU A 316 -4.90 9.11 1.30
N PHE A 317 -5.42 8.82 2.50
CA PHE A 317 -6.50 9.60 3.09
C PHE A 317 -6.12 11.08 3.24
N SER A 318 -4.93 11.37 3.78
CA SER A 318 -4.50 12.75 3.97
C SER A 318 -4.31 13.49 2.65
N SER A 319 -3.81 12.84 1.60
CA SER A 319 -3.75 13.44 0.27
C SER A 319 -5.13 13.71 -0.34
N VAL A 320 -6.13 12.86 -0.07
CA VAL A 320 -7.53 13.14 -0.47
C VAL A 320 -8.05 14.37 0.27
N VAL A 321 -7.85 14.47 1.58
CA VAL A 321 -8.25 15.65 2.38
C VAL A 321 -7.62 16.94 1.84
N ARG A 322 -6.34 16.90 1.45
CA ARG A 322 -5.69 18.09 0.87
C ARG A 322 -6.16 18.41 -0.54
N ALA A 323 -6.37 17.43 -1.41
CA ALA A 323 -6.89 17.70 -2.75
C ALA A 323 -8.33 18.21 -2.73
N ASP A 324 -9.15 17.71 -1.81
CA ASP A 324 -10.49 18.21 -1.54
C ASP A 324 -10.45 19.68 -1.10
N LEU A 325 -9.63 20.00 -0.10
CA LEU A 325 -9.48 21.36 0.42
C LEU A 325 -8.96 22.37 -0.61
N GLU A 326 -7.90 22.02 -1.34
CA GLU A 326 -7.18 22.97 -2.19
C GLU A 326 -7.71 23.01 -3.64
N SER A 327 -8.34 21.94 -4.10
CA SER A 327 -8.67 21.75 -5.52
C SER A 327 -10.07 21.20 -5.78
N ASP A 328 -10.90 20.95 -4.74
CA ASP A 328 -12.27 20.44 -4.89
C ASP A 328 -12.33 19.15 -5.74
N CYS A 329 -11.30 18.29 -5.64
CA CYS A 329 -11.17 17.11 -6.49
C CYS A 329 -10.44 15.94 -5.81
N VAL A 330 -10.40 14.78 -6.47
CA VAL A 330 -9.53 13.67 -6.07
C VAL A 330 -8.08 13.97 -6.48
N PRO A 331 -7.07 13.49 -5.73
CA PRO A 331 -5.66 13.71 -6.06
C PRO A 331 -5.17 12.87 -7.24
N TRP A 332 -5.87 11.77 -7.56
CA TRP A 332 -5.59 10.90 -8.69
C TRP A 332 -6.81 10.08 -9.13
N ALA A 333 -6.78 9.56 -10.35
CA ALA A 333 -7.83 8.70 -10.90
C ALA A 333 -7.81 7.27 -10.35
N HIS A 334 -6.63 6.64 -10.24
CA HIS A 334 -6.48 5.23 -9.86
C HIS A 334 -5.67 5.03 -8.58
N ALA A 335 -6.16 4.21 -7.65
CA ALA A 335 -5.41 3.72 -6.49
C ALA A 335 -4.99 2.27 -6.71
N SER A 336 -3.71 2.04 -7.01
CA SER A 336 -3.13 0.70 -7.17
C SER A 336 -2.53 0.23 -5.85
N ILE A 337 -3.21 -0.72 -5.20
CA ILE A 337 -2.90 -1.15 -3.84
C ILE A 337 -2.18 -2.50 -3.89
N SER A 338 -0.96 -2.56 -3.34
CA SER A 338 -0.22 -3.80 -3.13
C SER A 338 -0.45 -4.37 -1.71
N GLY A 339 -0.10 -5.64 -1.50
CA GLY A 339 0.07 -6.19 -0.17
C GLY A 339 1.45 -5.90 0.43
N TRP A 340 1.73 -6.49 1.58
CA TRP A 340 3.06 -6.52 2.19
C TRP A 340 3.97 -7.57 1.57
N ILE A 341 5.27 -7.30 1.65
CA ILE A 341 6.27 -8.36 1.57
C ILE A 341 6.44 -8.95 2.98
N LEU A 342 6.08 -10.23 3.11
CA LEU A 342 6.23 -10.98 4.35
C LEU A 342 7.56 -11.72 4.35
N ASP A 343 8.08 -12.05 5.53
CA ASP A 343 9.19 -12.99 5.65
C ASP A 343 8.76 -14.41 5.21
N PRO A 344 9.70 -15.37 5.05
CA PRO A 344 9.37 -16.74 4.65
C PRO A 344 8.37 -17.45 5.57
N ASP A 345 8.25 -17.03 6.84
CA ASP A 345 7.29 -17.54 7.82
C ASP A 345 5.94 -16.77 7.80
N ARG A 346 5.73 -15.91 6.80
CA ARG A 346 4.55 -15.04 6.61
C ARG A 346 4.33 -14.03 7.72
N LYS A 347 5.40 -13.58 8.38
CA LYS A 347 5.34 -12.46 9.33
C LYS A 347 5.81 -11.17 8.66
N LYS A 348 5.26 -10.05 9.11
CA LYS A 348 5.68 -8.73 8.63
C LYS A 348 7.18 -8.50 8.86
N MET A 349 7.91 -8.14 7.81
CA MET A 349 9.29 -7.65 7.93
C MET A 349 9.31 -6.23 8.52
N SER A 350 10.19 -6.00 9.51
CA SER A 350 10.34 -4.67 10.11
C SER A 350 11.71 -4.50 10.76
N LYS A 351 12.26 -3.29 10.71
CA LYS A 351 13.59 -2.99 11.31
C LYS A 351 13.64 -3.37 12.79
N SER A 352 12.53 -3.20 13.54
CA SER A 352 12.43 -3.57 14.95
C SER A 352 12.47 -5.08 15.22
N LYS A 353 12.15 -5.92 14.23
CA LYS A 353 12.21 -7.40 14.33
C LYS A 353 13.53 -8.00 13.84
N GLY A 354 14.43 -7.19 13.28
CA GLY A 354 15.74 -7.65 12.82
C GLY A 354 15.72 -8.59 11.59
N ASN A 355 14.56 -8.82 10.97
CA ASN A 355 14.37 -9.70 9.81
C ASN A 355 14.40 -8.94 8.46
N VAL A 356 15.02 -7.76 8.41
CA VAL A 356 15.09 -6.94 7.19
C VAL A 356 16.27 -7.40 6.33
N VAL A 357 15.97 -7.92 5.16
CA VAL A 357 16.96 -8.17 4.10
C VAL A 357 17.10 -6.90 3.27
N THR A 358 18.34 -6.43 3.07
CA THR A 358 18.58 -5.29 2.18
C THR A 358 18.50 -5.73 0.72
N PRO A 359 17.88 -4.95 -0.19
CA PRO A 359 17.73 -5.35 -1.59
C PRO A 359 19.07 -5.59 -2.32
N MET A 360 20.13 -4.87 -1.94
CA MET A 360 21.42 -4.91 -2.64
C MET A 360 22.00 -6.32 -2.76
N GLY A 361 22.02 -7.11 -1.68
CA GLY A 361 22.56 -8.47 -1.74
C GLY A 361 21.78 -9.37 -2.71
N LEU A 362 20.46 -9.15 -2.81
CA LEU A 362 19.59 -9.90 -3.72
C LEU A 362 19.80 -9.49 -5.19
N LEU A 363 20.00 -8.19 -5.43
CA LEU A 363 20.30 -7.66 -6.76
C LEU A 363 21.63 -8.21 -7.27
N ASP A 364 22.66 -8.25 -6.43
CA ASP A 364 23.98 -8.78 -6.78
C ASP A 364 23.94 -10.29 -7.05
N GLU A 365 23.21 -11.05 -6.24
CA GLU A 365 23.15 -12.52 -6.36
C GLU A 365 22.26 -13.00 -7.51
N TYR A 366 21.11 -12.34 -7.72
CA TYR A 366 20.08 -12.81 -8.65
C TYR A 366 19.92 -11.97 -9.91
N SER A 367 20.44 -10.74 -9.96
CA SER A 367 20.19 -9.65 -10.93
C SER A 367 18.91 -8.84 -10.68
N SER A 368 18.92 -7.60 -11.17
CA SER A 368 17.77 -6.69 -11.13
C SER A 368 16.53 -7.25 -11.83
N ASP A 369 16.68 -7.91 -12.98
CA ASP A 369 15.54 -8.51 -13.69
C ASP A 369 14.90 -9.65 -12.89
N ALA A 370 15.69 -10.46 -12.19
CA ALA A 370 15.18 -11.53 -11.37
C ALA A 370 14.40 -11.03 -10.15
N VAL A 371 14.89 -9.96 -9.51
CA VAL A 371 14.20 -9.34 -8.36
C VAL A 371 12.93 -8.63 -8.83
N ARG A 372 12.96 -7.95 -9.98
CA ARG A 372 11.76 -7.34 -10.59
C ARG A 372 10.72 -8.38 -11.00
N TYR A 373 11.15 -9.50 -11.59
CA TYR A 373 10.28 -10.63 -11.90
C TYR A 373 9.54 -11.13 -10.65
N TRP A 374 10.25 -11.33 -9.54
CA TRP A 374 9.62 -11.75 -8.28
C TRP A 374 8.67 -10.69 -7.72
N ALA A 375 9.04 -9.41 -7.75
CA ALA A 375 8.15 -8.34 -7.29
C ALA A 375 6.87 -8.26 -8.15
N ALA A 376 7.01 -8.43 -9.47
CA ALA A 376 5.91 -8.41 -10.42
C ALA A 376 5.01 -9.65 -10.34
N SER A 377 5.49 -10.78 -9.80
CA SER A 377 4.64 -11.96 -9.60
C SER A 377 3.70 -11.81 -8.39
N GLY A 378 3.93 -10.81 -7.52
CA GLY A 378 3.03 -10.46 -6.41
C GLY A 378 1.74 -9.81 -6.90
N ARG A 379 0.59 -10.44 -6.63
CA ARG A 379 -0.72 -9.95 -7.09
C ARG A 379 -1.15 -8.68 -6.35
N PRO A 380 -1.78 -7.71 -7.04
CA PRO A 380 -2.36 -6.53 -6.39
C PRO A 380 -3.27 -6.91 -5.20
N GLY A 381 -3.15 -6.14 -4.13
CA GLY A 381 -3.89 -6.28 -2.88
C GLY A 381 -3.58 -7.53 -2.05
N THR A 382 -2.63 -8.36 -2.47
CA THR A 382 -2.30 -9.62 -1.79
C THR A 382 -0.88 -9.58 -1.23
N ASP A 383 -0.74 -10.01 0.02
CA ASP A 383 0.57 -10.16 0.66
C ASP A 383 1.38 -11.23 -0.07
N THR A 384 2.65 -10.93 -0.32
CA THR A 384 3.57 -11.82 -1.03
C THR A 384 4.70 -12.22 -0.09
N ALA A 385 4.92 -13.52 0.08
CA ALA A 385 6.04 -14.01 0.87
C ALA A 385 7.36 -13.81 0.11
N PHE A 386 8.41 -13.48 0.86
CA PHE A 386 9.77 -13.45 0.36
C PHE A 386 10.19 -14.85 -0.11
N ASP A 387 10.46 -15.01 -1.41
CA ASP A 387 10.78 -16.30 -2.01
C ASP A 387 11.96 -16.20 -3.00
N VAL A 388 13.12 -16.66 -2.54
CA VAL A 388 14.34 -16.78 -3.34
C VAL A 388 14.18 -17.75 -4.53
N GLY A 389 13.30 -18.76 -4.40
CA GLY A 389 12.95 -19.67 -5.48
C GLY A 389 12.37 -18.95 -6.69
N GLN A 390 11.53 -17.94 -6.46
CA GLN A 390 10.98 -17.09 -7.53
C GLN A 390 12.04 -16.24 -8.22
N MET A 391 13.00 -15.69 -7.47
CA MET A 391 14.12 -14.95 -8.07
C MET A 391 14.99 -15.88 -8.95
N LYS A 392 15.20 -17.13 -8.52
CA LYS A 392 15.88 -18.14 -9.35
C LYS A 392 15.09 -18.46 -10.63
N ILE A 393 13.76 -18.47 -10.58
CA ILE A 393 12.89 -18.62 -11.77
C ILE A 393 13.11 -17.43 -12.70
N GLY A 394 12.97 -16.20 -12.21
CA GLY A 394 13.19 -14.98 -13.01
C GLY A 394 14.57 -14.93 -13.65
N ARG A 395 15.62 -15.32 -12.93
CA ARG A 395 16.98 -15.42 -13.50
C ARG A 395 17.06 -16.44 -14.64
N ARG A 396 16.41 -17.61 -14.51
CA ARG A 396 16.36 -18.62 -15.58
C ARG A 396 15.60 -18.10 -16.80
N LEU A 397 14.51 -17.36 -16.59
CA LEU A 397 13.75 -16.73 -17.66
C LEU A 397 14.64 -15.74 -18.44
N ALA A 398 15.38 -14.85 -17.76
CA ALA A 398 16.31 -13.93 -18.42
C ALA A 398 17.36 -14.67 -19.28
N ILE A 399 17.98 -15.72 -18.73
CA ILE A 399 18.95 -16.53 -19.46
C ILE A 399 18.30 -17.22 -20.68
N LYS A 400 17.08 -17.73 -20.54
CA LYS A 400 16.35 -18.36 -21.65
C LYS A 400 16.00 -17.33 -22.74
N ILE A 401 15.61 -16.10 -22.38
CA ILE A 401 15.40 -14.99 -23.33
C ILE A 401 16.68 -14.74 -24.13
N LEU A 402 17.84 -14.59 -23.47
CA LEU A 402 19.13 -14.40 -24.16
C LEU A 402 19.44 -15.55 -25.12
N ASN A 403 19.28 -16.80 -24.67
CA ASN A 403 19.61 -17.98 -25.46
C ASN A 403 18.68 -18.16 -26.67
N ALA A 404 17.36 -18.00 -26.47
CA ALA A 404 16.39 -18.05 -27.55
C ALA A 404 16.66 -16.94 -28.58
N SER A 405 16.98 -15.74 -28.12
CA SER A 405 17.30 -14.60 -28.98
C SER A 405 18.57 -14.86 -29.81
N LYS A 406 19.64 -15.35 -29.17
CA LYS A 406 20.86 -15.75 -29.89
C LYS A 406 20.58 -16.78 -30.97
N PHE A 407 19.76 -17.79 -30.67
CA PHE A 407 19.38 -18.80 -31.65
C PHE A 407 18.68 -18.18 -32.86
N VAL A 408 17.67 -17.33 -32.64
CA VAL A 408 16.93 -16.65 -33.72
C VAL A 408 17.88 -15.80 -34.57
N LEU A 409 18.75 -15.02 -33.95
CA LEU A 409 19.68 -14.14 -34.67
C LEU A 409 20.78 -14.90 -35.41
N MET A 410 21.23 -16.06 -34.89
CA MET A 410 22.19 -16.94 -35.60
C MET A 410 21.61 -17.59 -36.85
N LEU A 411 20.28 -17.66 -36.98
CA LEU A 411 19.61 -18.09 -38.23
C LEU A 411 19.55 -16.98 -39.28
N GLU A 412 20.14 -15.80 -38.98
CA GLU A 412 20.03 -14.58 -39.81
C GLU A 412 18.57 -14.17 -40.03
N ALA A 413 17.72 -14.46 -39.05
CA ALA A 413 16.31 -14.12 -39.08
C ALA A 413 16.13 -12.60 -39.09
N THR A 414 15.38 -12.10 -40.07
CA THR A 414 15.05 -10.67 -40.22
C THR A 414 13.54 -10.50 -40.34
N GLU A 415 13.05 -9.31 -39.99
CA GLU A 415 11.64 -8.97 -40.17
C GLU A 415 11.31 -8.92 -41.67
N ASN A 416 10.45 -9.83 -42.14
CA ASN A 416 9.94 -9.85 -43.50
C ASN A 416 8.53 -10.44 -43.55
N ASP A 417 7.54 -9.57 -43.35
CA ASP A 417 6.12 -9.91 -43.31
C ASP A 417 5.65 -10.72 -44.52
N THR A 418 6.20 -10.44 -45.71
CA THR A 418 5.80 -11.09 -46.97
C THR A 418 6.33 -12.52 -47.12
N ALA A 419 7.37 -12.89 -46.35
CA ALA A 419 7.92 -14.25 -46.36
C ALA A 419 7.08 -15.23 -45.54
N ILE A 420 6.21 -14.74 -44.64
CA ILE A 420 5.43 -15.55 -43.72
C ILE A 420 4.28 -16.22 -44.47
N THR A 421 4.46 -17.49 -44.78
CA THR A 421 3.57 -18.23 -45.70
C THR A 421 3.08 -19.55 -45.12
N GLU A 422 3.90 -20.23 -44.30
CA GLU A 422 3.58 -21.56 -43.79
C GLU A 422 2.48 -21.53 -42.71
N PRO A 423 1.53 -22.49 -42.72
CA PRO A 423 0.40 -22.50 -41.78
C PRO A 423 0.80 -22.55 -40.30
N VAL A 424 1.86 -23.29 -39.95
CA VAL A 424 2.36 -23.39 -38.57
C VAL A 424 2.86 -22.04 -38.05
N ASP A 425 3.53 -21.30 -38.91
CA ASP A 425 4.08 -19.97 -38.61
C ASP A 425 2.95 -18.95 -38.40
N LYS A 426 1.96 -18.96 -39.29
CA LYS A 426 0.74 -18.13 -39.17
C LYS A 426 -0.06 -18.45 -37.91
N ALA A 427 -0.16 -19.74 -37.55
CA ALA A 427 -0.81 -20.17 -36.31
C ALA A 427 -0.09 -19.64 -35.06
N LEU A 428 1.25 -19.60 -35.07
CA LEU A 428 2.02 -18.97 -33.99
C LEU A 428 1.68 -17.49 -33.83
N LEU A 429 1.61 -16.75 -34.93
CA LEU A 429 1.28 -15.32 -34.89
C LEU A 429 -0.17 -15.07 -34.45
N ALA A 430 -1.10 -15.95 -34.83
CA ALA A 430 -2.47 -15.92 -34.30
C ALA A 430 -2.49 -16.13 -32.77
N ARG A 431 -1.72 -17.09 -32.26
CA ARG A 431 -1.60 -17.33 -30.81
C ARG A 431 -0.92 -16.15 -30.10
N LEU A 432 0.13 -15.60 -30.70
CA LEU A 432 0.85 -14.44 -30.16
C LEU A 432 -0.06 -13.20 -30.09
N ALA A 433 -0.93 -12.97 -31.09
CA ALA A 433 -1.92 -11.90 -31.04
C ALA A 433 -2.88 -12.04 -29.85
N ILE A 434 -3.31 -13.27 -29.53
CA ILE A 434 -4.12 -13.55 -28.34
C ILE A 434 -3.33 -13.27 -27.06
N THR A 435 -2.05 -13.67 -26.99
CA THR A 435 -1.18 -13.37 -25.85
C THR A 435 -1.01 -11.87 -25.64
N VAL A 436 -0.75 -11.10 -26.70
CA VAL A 436 -0.64 -9.64 -26.64
C VAL A 436 -1.95 -9.04 -26.13
N GLN A 437 -3.10 -9.46 -26.66
CA GLN A 437 -4.40 -8.98 -26.20
C GLN A 437 -4.61 -9.23 -24.69
N ASN A 438 -4.31 -10.45 -24.23
CA ASN A 438 -4.49 -10.81 -22.83
C ASN A 438 -3.52 -10.06 -21.90
N ALA A 439 -2.28 -9.86 -22.34
CA ALA A 439 -1.29 -9.08 -21.59
C ALA A 439 -1.69 -7.60 -21.50
N THR A 440 -2.17 -7.01 -22.60
CA THR A 440 -2.68 -5.64 -22.64
C THR A 440 -3.86 -5.48 -21.70
N THR A 441 -4.89 -6.33 -21.79
CA THR A 441 -6.05 -6.28 -20.89
C THR A 441 -5.64 -6.42 -19.42
N ALA A 442 -4.69 -7.31 -19.11
CA ALA A 442 -4.19 -7.45 -17.75
C ALA A 442 -3.45 -6.19 -17.26
N PHE A 443 -2.74 -5.46 -18.12
CA PHE A 443 -2.12 -4.18 -17.77
C PHE A 443 -3.16 -3.07 -17.58
N ASP A 444 -4.15 -2.98 -18.46
CA ASP A 444 -5.26 -2.03 -18.35
C ASP A 444 -6.04 -2.22 -17.04
N ASP A 445 -6.16 -3.48 -16.59
CA ASP A 445 -6.76 -3.86 -15.30
C ASP A 445 -5.77 -3.76 -14.11
N PHE A 446 -4.59 -3.17 -14.29
CA PHE A 446 -3.52 -3.04 -13.28
C PHE A 446 -3.02 -4.39 -12.69
N ASN A 447 -3.30 -5.50 -13.36
CA ASN A 447 -2.89 -6.84 -12.98
C ASN A 447 -1.60 -7.26 -13.70
N TYR A 448 -0.51 -6.57 -13.37
CA TYR A 448 0.83 -6.81 -13.92
C TYR A 448 1.31 -8.26 -13.72
N ALA A 449 0.89 -8.92 -12.63
CA ALA A 449 1.21 -10.33 -12.37
C ALA A 449 0.57 -11.26 -13.42
N LYS A 450 -0.68 -11.00 -13.83
CA LYS A 450 -1.34 -11.77 -14.88
C LYS A 450 -0.71 -11.50 -16.25
N ALA A 451 -0.34 -10.27 -16.55
CA ALA A 451 0.36 -9.92 -17.79
C ALA A 451 1.70 -10.66 -17.93
N LEU A 452 2.47 -10.77 -16.85
CA LEU A 452 3.69 -11.58 -16.80
C LEU A 452 3.38 -13.07 -17.02
N GLU A 453 2.40 -13.63 -16.30
CA GLU A 453 2.01 -15.04 -16.37
C GLU A 453 1.64 -15.48 -17.80
N VAL A 454 0.82 -14.69 -18.51
CA VAL A 454 0.39 -15.05 -19.88
C VAL A 454 1.52 -14.92 -20.89
N THR A 455 2.39 -13.92 -20.72
CA THR A 455 3.56 -13.70 -21.59
C THR A 455 4.57 -14.83 -21.41
N GLU A 456 4.88 -15.18 -20.16
CA GLU A 456 5.81 -16.26 -19.83
C GLU A 456 5.29 -17.62 -20.30
N SER A 457 4.00 -17.90 -20.09
CA SER A 457 3.38 -19.16 -20.55
C SER A 457 3.51 -19.33 -22.06
N PHE A 458 3.27 -18.27 -22.84
CA PHE A 458 3.49 -18.30 -24.28
C PHE A 458 4.97 -18.49 -24.62
N PHE A 459 5.87 -17.77 -23.94
CA PHE A 459 7.31 -17.83 -24.22
C PHE A 459 7.87 -19.25 -24.06
N TRP A 460 7.49 -19.97 -23.00
CA TRP A 460 7.93 -21.35 -22.81
C TRP A 460 7.43 -22.26 -23.92
N ASN A 461 6.13 -22.23 -24.25
CA ASN A 461 5.56 -23.00 -25.36
C ASN A 461 6.23 -22.66 -26.71
N PHE A 462 6.52 -21.37 -26.95
CA PHE A 462 7.25 -20.93 -28.13
C PHE A 462 8.66 -21.57 -28.20
N THR A 463 9.42 -21.54 -27.10
CA THR A 463 10.79 -22.05 -27.10
C THR A 463 10.91 -23.57 -27.04
N ASP A 464 9.98 -24.26 -26.39
CA ASP A 464 10.07 -25.70 -26.14
C ASP A 464 9.35 -26.52 -27.23
N ASP A 465 8.31 -25.96 -27.85
CA ASP A 465 7.54 -26.62 -28.91
C ASP A 465 7.83 -26.02 -30.29
N TYR A 466 7.50 -24.74 -30.51
CA TYR A 466 7.56 -24.15 -31.86
C TYR A 466 8.99 -24.08 -32.41
N VAL A 467 9.94 -23.56 -31.62
CA VAL A 467 11.35 -23.43 -32.04
C VAL A 467 11.93 -24.79 -32.42
N GLU A 468 11.64 -25.85 -31.66
CA GLU A 468 12.12 -27.19 -31.96
C GLU A 468 11.39 -27.82 -33.15
N LEU A 469 10.10 -27.53 -33.35
CA LEU A 469 9.31 -28.00 -34.48
C LEU A 469 9.84 -27.46 -35.81
N VAL A 470 10.12 -26.16 -35.90
CA VAL A 470 10.51 -25.50 -37.15
C VAL A 470 12.02 -25.48 -37.40
N LYS A 471 12.82 -26.04 -36.47
CA LYS A 471 14.29 -25.95 -36.47
C LYS A 471 14.93 -26.40 -37.79
N GLU A 472 14.61 -27.62 -38.23
CA GLU A 472 15.15 -28.17 -39.48
C GLU A 472 14.66 -27.36 -40.69
N ARG A 473 13.41 -26.88 -40.67
CA ARG A 473 12.86 -26.00 -41.71
C ARG A 473 13.62 -24.68 -41.79
N ALA A 474 13.91 -24.05 -40.65
CA ALA A 474 14.66 -22.80 -40.58
C ALA A 474 16.10 -22.94 -41.10
N TYR A 475 16.70 -24.14 -41.03
CA TYR A 475 17.99 -24.47 -41.65
C TYR A 475 17.91 -24.85 -43.14
N GLY A 476 16.74 -24.78 -43.76
CA GLY A 476 16.57 -25.03 -45.21
C GLY A 476 16.24 -26.47 -45.58
N ALA A 477 15.98 -27.38 -44.64
CA ALA A 477 15.70 -28.78 -44.94
C ALA A 477 14.44 -29.00 -45.81
N GLN A 478 13.55 -28.00 -45.86
CA GLN A 478 12.31 -28.01 -46.65
C GLN A 478 12.30 -26.96 -47.77
N GLY A 479 13.46 -26.39 -48.11
CA GLY A 479 13.64 -25.37 -49.16
C GLY A 479 13.61 -23.92 -48.65
N ASP A 480 14.22 -23.02 -49.42
CA ASP A 480 14.53 -21.65 -49.00
C ASP A 480 13.29 -20.83 -48.64
N ALA A 481 12.24 -20.86 -49.46
CA ALA A 481 11.02 -20.08 -49.20
C ALA A 481 10.36 -20.46 -47.85
N LYS A 482 10.37 -21.75 -47.51
CA LYS A 482 9.85 -22.25 -46.24
C LYS A 482 10.75 -21.90 -45.06
N ALA A 483 12.07 -21.89 -45.27
CA ALA A 483 13.02 -21.44 -44.27
C ALA A 483 12.84 -19.95 -43.96
N GLU A 484 12.63 -19.12 -44.98
CA GLU A 484 12.38 -17.68 -44.82
C GLU A 484 11.06 -17.40 -44.10
N SER A 485 10.00 -18.20 -44.32
CA SER A 485 8.77 -18.12 -43.53
C SER A 485 9.04 -18.33 -42.03
N ALA A 486 9.79 -19.38 -41.70
CA ALA A 486 10.12 -19.69 -40.31
C ALA A 486 10.97 -18.59 -39.67
N LYS A 487 12.01 -18.11 -40.38
CA LYS A 487 12.90 -17.03 -39.93
C LYS A 487 12.15 -15.72 -39.70
N ALA A 488 11.33 -15.28 -40.67
CA ALA A 488 10.54 -14.06 -40.53
C ALA A 488 9.59 -14.11 -39.33
N THR A 489 8.99 -15.28 -39.10
CA THR A 489 8.09 -15.51 -37.97
C THR A 489 8.83 -15.52 -36.63
N LEU A 490 10.03 -16.14 -36.57
CA LEU A 490 10.90 -16.10 -35.40
C LEU A 490 11.32 -14.67 -35.05
N ALA A 491 11.69 -13.86 -36.05
CA ALA A 491 12.04 -12.45 -35.85
C ALA A 491 10.84 -11.63 -35.32
N ALA A 492 9.67 -11.74 -35.96
CA ALA A 492 8.46 -11.04 -35.53
C ALA A 492 8.03 -11.43 -34.10
N THR A 493 8.14 -12.72 -33.77
CA THR A 493 7.84 -13.25 -32.43
C THR A 493 8.82 -12.74 -31.40
N LEU A 494 10.13 -12.77 -31.70
CA LEU A 494 11.17 -12.26 -30.81
C LEU A 494 10.94 -10.78 -30.47
N LYS A 495 10.74 -9.92 -31.48
CA LYS A 495 10.49 -8.48 -31.27
C LYS A 495 9.29 -8.22 -30.36
N THR A 496 8.20 -8.94 -30.61
CA THR A 496 6.96 -8.83 -29.82
C THR A 496 7.22 -9.23 -28.36
N LEU A 497 7.90 -10.35 -28.14
CA LEU A 497 8.20 -10.85 -26.80
C LEU A 497 9.10 -9.90 -26.01
N LEU A 498 10.10 -9.29 -26.66
CA LEU A 498 10.95 -8.29 -26.00
C LEU A 498 10.12 -7.09 -25.52
N GLY A 499 9.15 -6.64 -26.33
CA GLY A 499 8.19 -5.60 -25.93
C GLY A 499 7.33 -6.03 -24.74
N LEU A 500 6.78 -7.25 -24.75
CA LEU A 500 5.95 -7.77 -23.65
C LEU A 500 6.73 -7.96 -22.33
N PHE A 501 8.00 -8.36 -22.41
CA PHE A 501 8.84 -8.56 -21.22
C PHE A 501 9.49 -7.28 -20.69
N ALA A 502 9.60 -6.22 -21.49
CA ALA A 502 10.34 -5.00 -21.11
C ALA A 502 9.88 -4.34 -19.81
N PRO A 503 8.57 -4.26 -19.47
CA PRO A 503 8.13 -3.72 -18.17
C PRO A 503 8.63 -4.52 -16.96
N PHE A 504 8.87 -5.83 -17.14
CA PHE A 504 9.24 -6.77 -16.09
C PHE A 504 10.75 -6.97 -15.99
N MET A 505 11.42 -7.15 -17.13
CA MET A 505 12.83 -7.53 -17.23
C MET A 505 13.60 -6.54 -18.11
N PRO A 506 13.71 -5.27 -17.69
CA PRO A 506 14.15 -4.19 -18.56
C PRO A 506 15.59 -4.31 -19.06
N PHE A 507 16.47 -5.00 -18.33
CA PHE A 507 17.88 -5.07 -18.70
C PHE A 507 18.12 -6.11 -19.79
N VAL A 508 17.62 -7.33 -19.60
CA VAL A 508 17.77 -8.41 -20.59
C VAL A 508 17.07 -8.07 -21.91
N THR A 509 15.90 -7.43 -21.86
CA THR A 509 15.18 -7.06 -23.07
C THR A 509 15.89 -5.95 -23.84
N GLU A 510 16.46 -4.96 -23.15
CA GLU A 510 17.25 -3.89 -23.77
C GLU A 510 18.55 -4.43 -24.37
N GLU A 511 19.25 -5.32 -23.66
CA GLU A 511 20.46 -5.98 -24.16
C GLU A 511 20.17 -6.72 -25.46
N VAL A 512 19.14 -7.57 -25.48
CA VAL A 512 18.76 -8.30 -26.70
C VAL A 512 18.34 -7.32 -27.80
N TRP A 513 17.53 -6.31 -27.49
CA TRP A 513 17.08 -5.32 -28.47
C TRP A 513 18.27 -4.66 -29.18
N SER A 514 19.31 -4.30 -28.42
CA SER A 514 20.53 -3.65 -28.93
C SER A 514 21.30 -4.49 -29.96
N TRP A 515 21.12 -5.82 -29.97
CA TRP A 515 21.83 -6.70 -30.89
C TRP A 515 21.34 -6.62 -32.34
N TRP A 516 20.09 -6.20 -32.56
CA TRP A 516 19.45 -6.34 -33.88
C TRP A 516 18.38 -5.29 -34.22
N GLN A 517 17.96 -4.46 -33.25
CA GLN A 517 16.99 -3.39 -33.45
C GLN A 517 17.63 -2.02 -33.21
N ALA A 518 17.10 -1.00 -33.87
CA ALA A 518 17.50 0.38 -33.60
C ALA A 518 16.80 0.92 -32.36
N GLY A 519 17.44 1.88 -31.69
CA GLY A 519 16.86 2.54 -30.53
C GLY A 519 16.85 1.65 -29.28
N SER A 520 15.79 1.78 -28.48
CA SER A 520 15.63 1.10 -27.19
C SER A 520 14.23 0.48 -27.13
N VAL A 521 14.11 -0.71 -26.54
CA VAL A 521 12.79 -1.33 -26.35
C VAL A 521 11.90 -0.45 -25.47
N HIS A 522 12.48 0.30 -24.54
CA HIS A 522 11.79 1.22 -23.63
C HIS A 522 11.26 2.49 -24.30
N ARG A 523 11.65 2.73 -25.57
CA ARG A 523 11.11 3.81 -26.41
C ARG A 523 10.31 3.27 -27.59
N SER A 524 10.15 1.95 -27.67
CA SER A 524 9.33 1.31 -28.70
C SER A 524 7.85 1.34 -28.31
N THR A 525 6.97 1.24 -29.30
CA THR A 525 5.53 1.14 -29.06
C THR A 525 5.19 -0.21 -28.45
N TRP A 526 4.24 -0.23 -27.51
CA TRP A 526 3.68 -1.49 -27.02
C TRP A 526 3.18 -2.36 -28.18
N PRO A 527 3.41 -3.70 -28.17
CA PRO A 527 2.96 -4.56 -29.25
C PRO A 527 1.45 -4.50 -29.45
N THR A 528 1.02 -4.40 -30.71
CA THR A 528 -0.40 -4.32 -31.08
C THR A 528 -0.88 -5.60 -31.75
N THR A 529 -2.19 -5.85 -31.72
CA THR A 529 -2.75 -7.12 -32.25
C THR A 529 -2.99 -7.06 -33.75
N GLU A 530 -3.12 -5.86 -34.32
CA GLU A 530 -3.50 -5.62 -35.71
C GLU A 530 -2.47 -6.22 -36.68
N SER A 531 -1.18 -5.94 -36.48
CA SER A 531 -0.11 -6.47 -37.33
C SER A 531 -0.04 -7.99 -37.25
N LEU A 532 -0.10 -8.55 -36.04
CA LEU A 532 -0.05 -10.00 -35.81
C LEU A 532 -1.24 -10.74 -36.43
N LYS A 533 -2.45 -10.16 -36.35
CA LYS A 533 -3.66 -10.71 -36.99
C LYS A 533 -3.58 -10.63 -38.51
N ALA A 534 -3.00 -9.57 -39.06
CA ALA A 534 -2.77 -9.45 -40.50
C ALA A 534 -1.79 -10.52 -41.00
N LEU A 535 -0.68 -10.72 -40.27
CA LEU A 535 0.32 -11.73 -40.58
C LEU A 535 -0.20 -13.16 -40.45
N SER A 536 -1.07 -13.43 -39.47
CA SER A 536 -1.64 -14.75 -39.27
C SER A 536 -2.67 -15.14 -40.34
N GLN A 537 -3.23 -14.17 -41.08
CA GLN A 537 -4.22 -14.39 -42.13
C GLN A 537 -5.42 -15.24 -41.67
N GLY A 538 -5.81 -15.13 -40.39
CA GLY A 538 -6.94 -15.88 -39.82
C GLY A 538 -6.68 -17.37 -39.57
N GLN A 539 -5.41 -17.81 -39.60
CA GLN A 539 -5.04 -19.20 -39.31
C GLN A 539 -5.46 -19.59 -37.88
N ASP A 540 -5.98 -20.82 -37.73
CA ASP A 540 -6.44 -21.34 -36.43
C ASP A 540 -5.25 -21.63 -35.49
N PRO A 541 -5.12 -20.93 -34.34
CA PRO A 541 -4.06 -21.17 -33.38
C PRO A 541 -4.18 -22.51 -32.63
N LYS A 542 -5.31 -23.24 -32.74
CA LYS A 542 -5.45 -24.61 -32.22
C LYS A 542 -4.53 -25.61 -32.95
N LEU A 543 -4.07 -25.28 -34.15
CA LEU A 543 -3.06 -26.07 -34.86
C LEU A 543 -1.85 -26.36 -33.95
N LEU A 544 -1.41 -25.38 -33.15
CA LEU A 544 -0.26 -25.56 -32.25
C LEU A 544 -0.57 -26.51 -31.10
N ASP A 545 -1.80 -26.50 -30.56
CA ASP A 545 -2.20 -27.40 -29.49
C ASP A 545 -2.22 -28.85 -30.01
N ASP A 546 -2.79 -29.06 -31.20
CA ASP A 546 -2.82 -30.37 -31.85
C ASP A 546 -1.41 -30.87 -32.17
N LEU A 547 -0.52 -29.98 -32.64
CA LEU A 547 0.88 -30.29 -32.89
C LEU A 547 1.63 -30.67 -31.62
N ALA A 548 1.41 -29.95 -30.52
CA ALA A 548 2.02 -30.26 -29.23
C ALA A 548 1.62 -31.67 -28.75
N VAL A 549 0.34 -32.04 -28.89
CA VAL A 549 -0.16 -33.39 -28.58
C VAL A 549 0.47 -34.44 -29.50
N ALA A 550 0.50 -34.20 -30.81
CA ALA A 550 1.07 -35.12 -31.79
C ALA A 550 2.56 -35.38 -31.54
N ILE A 551 3.36 -34.32 -31.40
CA ILE A 551 4.81 -34.41 -31.17
C ILE A 551 5.10 -35.05 -29.81
N SER A 552 4.35 -34.71 -28.77
CA SER A 552 4.48 -35.36 -27.45
C SER A 552 4.17 -36.85 -27.53
N GLY A 553 3.14 -37.25 -28.29
CA GLY A 553 2.83 -38.65 -28.55
C GLY A 553 3.97 -39.39 -29.27
N ILE A 554 4.57 -38.78 -30.28
CA ILE A 554 5.73 -39.34 -31.00
C ILE A 554 6.95 -39.47 -30.07
N ARG A 555 7.25 -38.42 -29.29
CA ARG A 555 8.34 -38.43 -28.30
C ARG A 555 8.12 -39.52 -27.25
N LYS A 556 6.88 -39.67 -26.77
CA LYS A 556 6.50 -40.73 -25.83
C LYS A 556 6.72 -42.11 -26.43
N ALA A 557 6.28 -42.36 -27.66
CA ALA A 557 6.49 -43.65 -28.32
C ALA A 557 7.99 -44.01 -28.44
N LYS A 558 8.85 -43.03 -28.72
CA LYS A 558 10.31 -43.22 -28.72
C LYS A 558 10.88 -43.49 -27.32
N SER A 559 10.40 -42.75 -26.32
CA SER A 559 10.79 -42.94 -24.92
C SER A 559 10.39 -44.33 -24.40
N ASP A 560 9.17 -44.77 -24.68
CA ASP A 560 8.65 -46.08 -24.28
C ASP A 560 9.44 -47.22 -24.95
N ALA A 561 9.96 -46.98 -26.17
CA ALA A 561 10.87 -47.87 -26.87
C ALA A 561 12.35 -47.75 -26.42
N ASN A 562 12.67 -46.89 -25.44
CA ASN A 562 14.02 -46.60 -24.97
C ASN A 562 15.02 -46.21 -26.08
N VAL A 563 14.56 -45.49 -27.11
CA VAL A 563 15.42 -45.00 -28.19
C VAL A 563 15.66 -43.49 -28.09
N SER A 564 16.73 -43.03 -28.75
CA SER A 564 17.02 -41.60 -28.89
C SER A 564 15.86 -40.85 -29.55
N MET A 565 15.63 -39.59 -29.18
CA MET A 565 14.66 -38.72 -29.85
C MET A 565 14.98 -38.50 -31.33
N ARG A 566 16.25 -38.72 -31.74
CA ARG A 566 16.71 -38.69 -33.14
C ARG A 566 16.59 -40.04 -33.86
N ALA A 567 16.14 -41.10 -33.19
CA ALA A 567 15.89 -42.39 -33.83
C ALA A 567 14.85 -42.24 -34.94
N LYS A 568 15.12 -42.85 -36.10
CA LYS A 568 14.23 -42.78 -37.26
C LYS A 568 13.01 -43.68 -37.05
N LEU A 569 11.84 -43.17 -37.41
CA LEU A 569 10.61 -43.93 -37.45
C LEU A 569 10.32 -44.29 -38.91
N SER A 570 10.13 -45.58 -39.20
CA SER A 570 9.69 -46.01 -40.53
C SER A 570 8.27 -45.50 -40.80
N GLN A 571 7.42 -45.54 -39.78
CA GLN A 571 6.06 -45.04 -39.85
C GLN A 571 5.61 -44.44 -38.53
N ALA A 572 4.81 -43.38 -38.58
CA ALA A 572 3.98 -42.93 -37.46
C ALA A 572 2.54 -42.76 -37.95
N THR A 573 1.58 -43.26 -37.19
CA THR A 573 0.15 -43.08 -37.46
C THR A 573 -0.46 -42.23 -36.35
N ILE A 574 -1.10 -41.12 -36.73
CA ILE A 574 -1.89 -40.28 -35.83
C ILE A 574 -3.35 -40.53 -36.16
N THR A 575 -4.08 -41.10 -35.20
CA THR A 575 -5.54 -41.25 -35.28
C THR A 575 -6.18 -40.09 -34.52
N ALA A 576 -7.13 -39.36 -35.11
CA ALA A 576 -7.82 -38.25 -34.44
C ALA A 576 -9.17 -37.89 -35.12
N PRO A 577 -10.01 -37.05 -34.48
CA PRO A 577 -11.19 -36.49 -35.13
C PRO A 577 -10.83 -35.70 -36.40
N SER A 578 -11.72 -35.67 -37.39
CA SER A 578 -11.44 -35.08 -38.72
C SER A 578 -10.91 -33.65 -38.66
N GLU A 579 -11.49 -32.80 -37.80
CA GLU A 579 -11.03 -31.40 -37.65
C GLU A 579 -9.58 -31.29 -37.16
N VAL A 580 -9.12 -32.23 -36.32
CA VAL A 580 -7.72 -32.28 -35.85
C VAL A 580 -6.80 -32.73 -36.97
N LEU A 581 -7.21 -33.72 -37.76
CA LEU A 581 -6.43 -34.21 -38.89
C LEU A 581 -6.29 -33.15 -39.99
N ASP A 582 -7.36 -32.41 -40.28
CA ASP A 582 -7.33 -31.32 -41.25
C ASP A 582 -6.30 -30.26 -40.85
N ARG A 583 -6.20 -29.94 -39.56
CA ARG A 583 -5.16 -29.04 -39.03
C ARG A 583 -3.77 -29.68 -39.12
N LEU A 584 -3.58 -30.89 -38.62
CA LEU A 584 -2.27 -31.58 -38.65
C LEU A 584 -1.75 -31.80 -40.07
N GLN A 585 -2.62 -31.99 -41.05
CA GLN A 585 -2.26 -32.13 -42.46
C GLN A 585 -1.54 -30.88 -43.00
N LEU A 586 -1.86 -29.69 -42.49
CA LEU A 586 -1.19 -28.44 -42.85
C LEU A 586 0.28 -28.39 -42.39
N ALA A 587 0.66 -29.25 -41.45
CA ALA A 587 1.96 -29.28 -40.80
C ALA A 587 2.67 -30.64 -40.95
N ALA A 588 2.21 -31.50 -41.87
CA ALA A 588 2.69 -32.87 -42.01
C ALA A 588 4.21 -32.98 -42.22
N GLU A 589 4.81 -32.06 -42.99
CA GLU A 589 6.26 -32.04 -43.22
C GLU A 589 7.04 -31.64 -41.95
N ASP A 590 6.52 -30.71 -41.14
CA ASP A 590 7.14 -30.35 -39.87
C ASP A 590 7.05 -31.49 -38.85
N ILE A 591 5.90 -32.18 -38.79
CA ILE A 591 5.72 -33.37 -37.95
C ILE A 591 6.74 -34.46 -38.35
N LYS A 592 6.88 -34.71 -39.65
CA LYS A 592 7.85 -35.69 -40.17
C LYS A 592 9.28 -35.32 -39.81
N ALA A 593 9.66 -34.06 -40.00
CA ALA A 593 11.00 -33.58 -39.70
C ALA A 593 11.31 -33.67 -38.20
N ALA A 594 10.47 -33.09 -37.34
CA ALA A 594 10.64 -33.08 -35.89
C ALA A 594 10.60 -34.50 -35.29
N GLY A 595 9.76 -35.38 -35.86
CA GLY A 595 9.64 -36.77 -35.46
C GLY A 595 10.68 -37.72 -36.06
N CYS A 596 11.53 -37.27 -37.00
CA CYS A 596 12.39 -38.14 -37.83
C CYS A 596 11.61 -39.31 -38.47
N ILE A 597 10.43 -39.01 -39.04
CA ILE A 597 9.49 -39.99 -39.58
C ILE A 597 9.61 -40.06 -41.10
N THR A 598 9.73 -41.28 -41.63
CA THR A 598 9.72 -41.53 -43.08
C THR A 598 8.30 -41.43 -43.65
N GLN A 599 7.33 -42.15 -43.06
CA GLN A 599 5.93 -42.14 -43.48
C GLN A 599 5.00 -41.71 -42.34
N LEU A 600 4.27 -40.62 -42.54
CA LEU A 600 3.23 -40.16 -41.62
C LEU A 600 1.85 -40.54 -42.19
N LEU A 601 1.04 -41.25 -41.39
CA LEU A 601 -0.35 -41.56 -41.71
C LEU A 601 -1.27 -40.80 -40.77
N LEU A 602 -2.32 -40.20 -41.34
CA LEU A 602 -3.38 -39.49 -40.61
C LEU A 602 -4.68 -40.29 -40.80
N GLU A 603 -5.22 -40.84 -39.71
CA GLU A 603 -6.37 -41.75 -39.73
C GLU A 603 -7.52 -41.19 -38.89
N SER A 604 -8.76 -41.32 -39.38
CA SER A 604 -9.94 -40.84 -38.65
C SER A 604 -10.26 -41.74 -37.46
N GLY A 605 -10.53 -41.15 -36.31
CA GLY A 605 -11.06 -41.84 -35.14
C GLY A 605 -11.62 -40.89 -34.08
N ASP A 606 -12.24 -41.45 -33.05
CA ASP A 606 -12.97 -40.65 -32.03
C ASP A 606 -12.05 -39.91 -31.04
N GLN A 607 -10.81 -40.39 -30.87
CA GLN A 607 -9.84 -39.85 -29.92
C GLN A 607 -8.44 -39.76 -30.53
N VAL A 608 -7.65 -38.81 -30.03
CA VAL A 608 -6.26 -38.65 -30.45
C VAL A 608 -5.43 -39.82 -29.91
N SER A 609 -4.82 -40.60 -30.80
CA SER A 609 -3.86 -41.64 -30.46
C SER A 609 -2.71 -41.68 -31.46
N ILE A 610 -1.51 -42.02 -30.96
CA ILE A 610 -0.29 -42.04 -31.76
C ILE A 610 0.33 -43.43 -31.66
N THR A 611 0.61 -44.04 -32.79
CA THR A 611 1.42 -45.26 -32.90
C THR A 611 2.64 -45.00 -33.78
N ALA A 612 3.78 -45.61 -33.44
CA ALA A 612 5.02 -45.42 -34.19
C ALA A 612 5.75 -46.76 -34.35
N VAL A 613 6.35 -46.94 -35.51
CA VAL A 613 7.18 -48.10 -35.87
C VAL A 613 8.60 -47.61 -36.08
N LEU A 614 9.55 -48.18 -35.33
CA LEU A 614 10.97 -47.86 -35.50
C LEU A 614 11.45 -48.26 -36.90
N ALA A 615 12.38 -47.50 -37.46
CA ALA A 615 13.09 -47.96 -38.65
C ALA A 615 14.02 -49.14 -38.27
N PRO A 616 14.24 -50.12 -39.17
CA PRO A 616 15.29 -51.13 -38.97
C PRO A 616 16.66 -50.45 -38.84
N ASP A 617 17.52 -50.99 -37.97
CA ASP A 617 18.89 -50.49 -37.74
C ASP A 617 19.77 -50.45 -39.00
#